data_AF-A0A955Z4F9-F1
#
_entry.id   AF-A0A955Z4F9-F1
#
_cell.length_a   1.000
_cell.length_b   1.000
_cell.length_c   1.000
_cell.angle_alpha   90.00
_cell.angle_beta   90.00
_cell.angle_gamma   90.00
#
_symmetry.space_group_name_H-M   'P 1'
#
loop_
_entity.id
_entity.type
_entity.pdbx_description
1 polymer ?
#
loop_
_entity_poly.entity_id
_entity_poly.type
_entity_poly.pdbx_seq_one_letter_code
_entity_poly.pdbx_strand_id
1 'polypeptide(L)'
;MKKSAALALALAPAAFILGMSSDASACGMSVRFDPTPQKPSPVQEIARAEKALEAGQNAAATRAVLGSFPGVRAVTPGKNPLATRALRVFALAVVRSDGEIDESKARGAKATWTKAANLEWAVQSLREIDATRPNDPAVQADLGEALSKLPHTQGEAMTVLAKLADKDLMGSPHAYVALATLRSAKGDATGAQAALKRCSEMSKAKSVCKLPSAEPATTVAMAPAKLAMKAPSKAADLKTAF
;
A
#
# COMPACT_ATOMS: atom_id res chain seq x y z
N MET A 1 10.15 -44.30 2.10
CA MET A 1 11.24 -45.14 1.58
C MET A 1 11.55 -44.74 0.14
N LYS A 2 12.63 -44.01 -0.13
CA LYS A 2 13.38 -44.04 -1.41
C LYS A 2 14.74 -43.36 -1.19
N LYS A 3 15.76 -44.02 -1.71
CA LYS A 3 17.16 -43.97 -1.32
C LYS A 3 17.95 -42.93 -2.14
N SER A 4 18.93 -42.34 -1.46
CA SER A 4 20.33 -42.07 -1.87
C SER A 4 20.66 -41.66 -3.31
N ALA A 5 21.43 -40.57 -3.44
CA ALA A 5 22.71 -40.58 -4.16
C ALA A 5 23.56 -39.36 -3.77
N ALA A 6 24.62 -39.60 -3.01
CA ALA A 6 25.74 -38.68 -2.83
C ALA A 6 26.73 -38.89 -3.98
N LEU A 7 27.29 -37.81 -4.53
CA LEU A 7 28.47 -37.87 -5.38
C LEU A 7 29.46 -36.79 -4.94
N ALA A 8 30.61 -37.25 -4.46
CA ALA A 8 31.81 -36.48 -4.18
C ALA A 8 32.78 -36.64 -5.36
N LEU A 9 33.55 -35.60 -5.70
CA LEU A 9 34.83 -35.56 -6.45
C LEU A 9 35.09 -34.07 -6.79
N ALA A 10 36.29 -33.46 -6.76
CA ALA A 10 37.64 -33.83 -6.41
C ALA A 10 38.44 -32.51 -6.18
N LEU A 11 39.42 -32.56 -5.27
CA LEU A 11 40.50 -31.56 -5.15
C LEU A 11 41.50 -31.72 -6.30
N ALA A 12 42.05 -30.60 -6.79
CA ALA A 12 43.38 -30.56 -7.40
C ALA A 12 44.07 -29.21 -7.05
N PRO A 13 45.30 -29.21 -6.47
CA PRO A 13 46.08 -28.01 -6.22
C PRO A 13 47.02 -27.73 -7.40
N ALA A 14 46.97 -26.52 -7.96
CA ALA A 14 47.98 -26.04 -8.90
C ALA A 14 48.86 -25.01 -8.18
N ALA A 15 50.09 -25.43 -7.86
CA ALA A 15 51.17 -24.58 -7.40
C ALA A 15 51.66 -23.71 -8.57
N PHE A 16 51.63 -22.39 -8.40
CA PHE A 16 52.34 -21.45 -9.27
C PHE A 16 53.46 -20.78 -8.47
N ILE A 17 54.65 -20.83 -9.08
CA ILE A 17 55.94 -20.38 -8.56
C ILE A 17 55.99 -18.86 -8.52
N LEU A 18 56.55 -18.37 -7.42
CA LEU A 18 56.83 -16.97 -7.08
C LEU A 18 57.88 -16.38 -8.03
N GLY A 19 57.49 -15.38 -8.83
CA GLY A 19 58.42 -14.41 -9.40
C GLY A 19 58.41 -13.14 -8.55
N MET A 20 59.44 -12.97 -7.71
CA MET A 20 59.65 -11.71 -6.98
C MET A 20 60.45 -10.74 -7.87
N SER A 21 59.75 -9.85 -8.56
CA SER A 21 60.33 -8.58 -9.01
C SER A 21 60.30 -7.61 -7.83
N SER A 22 61.47 -7.14 -7.40
CA SER A 22 61.58 -6.04 -6.44
C SER A 22 61.39 -4.73 -7.20
N ASP A 23 60.14 -4.33 -7.38
CA ASP A 23 59.81 -3.00 -7.89
C ASP A 23 60.01 -1.97 -6.78
N ALA A 24 60.82 -0.96 -7.10
CA ALA A 24 61.07 0.19 -6.25
C ALA A 24 59.74 0.85 -5.86
N SER A 25 59.49 0.90 -4.55
CA SER A 25 58.36 1.59 -3.94
C SER A 25 58.51 3.10 -4.14
N ALA A 26 58.11 3.59 -5.31
CA ALA A 26 57.75 4.98 -5.47
C ALA A 26 56.50 5.18 -4.61
N CYS A 27 56.58 6.04 -3.59
CA CYS A 27 55.43 6.55 -2.84
C CYS A 27 54.58 7.46 -3.75
N GLY A 28 54.14 6.94 -4.89
CA GLY A 28 53.05 7.49 -5.67
C GLY A 28 51.80 7.29 -4.83
N MET A 29 51.40 8.35 -4.15
CA MET A 29 50.09 8.49 -3.52
C MET A 29 49.02 8.31 -4.60
N SER A 30 48.73 7.07 -4.98
CA SER A 30 47.54 6.74 -5.74
C SER A 30 46.38 7.04 -4.80
N VAL A 31 45.79 8.21 -4.98
CA VAL A 31 44.52 8.56 -4.36
C VAL A 31 43.54 7.55 -4.92
N ARG A 32 43.32 6.45 -4.21
CA ARG A 32 42.15 5.62 -4.45
C ARG A 32 40.97 6.51 -4.12
N PHE A 33 40.32 7.00 -5.17
CA PHE A 33 38.96 7.46 -5.07
C PHE A 33 38.14 6.22 -4.71
N ASP A 34 38.04 5.93 -3.41
CA ASP A 34 36.98 5.07 -2.93
C ASP A 34 35.69 5.72 -3.41
N PRO A 35 34.90 5.04 -4.27
CA PRO A 35 33.67 5.62 -4.78
C PRO A 35 32.80 5.92 -3.55
N THR A 36 32.62 7.21 -3.25
CA THR A 36 31.70 7.61 -2.19
C THR A 36 30.37 6.93 -2.50
N PRO A 37 29.76 6.19 -1.55
CA PRO A 37 28.51 5.49 -1.81
C PRO A 37 27.52 6.45 -2.44
N GLN A 38 27.18 6.25 -3.72
CA GLN A 38 26.26 7.14 -4.41
C GLN A 38 24.92 7.04 -3.69
N LYS A 39 24.40 8.19 -3.24
CA LYS A 39 23.05 8.26 -2.69
C LYS A 39 22.10 7.68 -3.76
N PRO A 40 21.22 6.73 -3.41
CA PRO A 40 20.30 6.15 -4.37
C PRO A 40 19.49 7.23 -5.07
N SER A 41 19.28 7.07 -6.39
CA SER A 41 18.42 7.95 -7.16
C SER A 41 16.96 7.82 -6.70
N PRO A 42 16.10 8.85 -6.92
CA PRO A 42 14.68 8.76 -6.59
C PRO A 42 13.98 7.54 -7.22
N VAL A 43 14.39 7.13 -8.43
CA VAL A 43 13.85 5.94 -9.10
C VAL A 43 14.18 4.67 -8.33
N GLN A 44 15.43 4.53 -7.86
CA GLN A 44 15.87 3.39 -7.06
C GLN A 44 15.17 3.34 -5.69
N GLU A 45 14.92 4.50 -5.07
CA GLU A 45 14.18 4.57 -3.81
C GLU A 45 12.70 4.20 -3.97
N ILE A 46 12.04 4.62 -5.06
CA ILE A 46 10.66 4.19 -5.33
C ILE A 46 10.58 2.68 -5.61
N ALA A 47 11.52 2.13 -6.39
CA ALA A 47 11.59 0.69 -6.61
C ALA A 47 11.80 -0.09 -5.30
N ARG A 48 12.64 0.45 -4.39
CA ARG A 48 12.82 -0.11 -3.04
C ARG A 48 11.53 -0.04 -2.22
N ALA A 49 10.81 1.08 -2.29
CA ALA A 49 9.55 1.26 -1.59
C ALA A 49 8.48 0.26 -2.04
N GLU A 50 8.37 0.00 -3.36
CA GLU A 50 7.46 -1.00 -3.91
C GLU A 50 7.81 -2.41 -3.44
N LYS A 51 9.10 -2.78 -3.50
CA LYS A 51 9.55 -4.08 -3.00
C LYS A 51 9.25 -4.24 -1.50
N ALA A 52 9.44 -3.19 -0.72
CA ALA A 52 9.08 -3.19 0.70
C ALA A 52 7.56 -3.35 0.89
N LEU A 53 6.76 -2.67 0.10
CA LEU A 53 5.29 -2.76 0.12
C LEU A 53 4.80 -4.17 -0.24
N GLU A 54 5.37 -4.80 -1.26
CA GLU A 54 5.09 -6.19 -1.65
C GLU A 54 5.47 -7.20 -0.55
N ALA A 55 6.51 -6.90 0.22
CA ALA A 55 6.92 -7.70 1.36
C ALA A 55 6.10 -7.43 2.64
N GLY A 56 5.09 -6.56 2.59
CA GLY A 56 4.28 -6.15 3.74
C GLY A 56 5.00 -5.20 4.71
N GLN A 57 6.15 -4.64 4.32
CA GLN A 57 6.94 -3.72 5.14
C GLN A 57 6.46 -2.27 4.95
N ASN A 58 5.20 -2.01 5.29
CA ASN A 58 4.51 -0.73 5.00
C ASN A 58 5.25 0.49 5.56
N ALA A 59 5.81 0.39 6.78
CA ALA A 59 6.60 1.48 7.39
C ALA A 59 7.92 1.74 6.66
N ALA A 60 8.55 0.71 6.10
CA ALA A 60 9.77 0.87 5.30
C ALA A 60 9.45 1.51 3.94
N ALA A 61 8.37 1.07 3.28
CA ALA A 61 7.88 1.66 2.04
C ALA A 61 7.57 3.15 2.23
N THR A 62 6.83 3.49 3.30
CA THR A 62 6.50 4.86 3.70
C THR A 62 7.76 5.71 3.86
N ARG A 63 8.75 5.27 4.64
CA ARG A 63 10.00 6.02 4.85
C ARG A 63 10.78 6.25 3.55
N ALA A 64 10.86 5.23 2.69
CA ALA A 64 11.55 5.34 1.40
C ALA A 64 10.88 6.39 0.49
N VAL A 65 9.54 6.39 0.41
CA VAL A 65 8.81 7.42 -0.33
C VAL A 65 9.02 8.80 0.28
N LEU A 66 8.85 8.97 1.60
CA LEU A 66 8.97 10.28 2.26
C LEU A 66 10.38 10.87 2.17
N GLY A 67 11.42 10.03 2.09
CA GLY A 67 12.81 10.46 1.94
C GLY A 67 13.14 11.02 0.54
N SER A 68 12.43 10.55 -0.50
CA SER A 68 12.61 11.03 -1.88
C SER A 68 11.55 12.05 -2.31
N PHE A 69 10.35 11.95 -1.74
CA PHE A 69 9.19 12.79 -2.00
C PHE A 69 8.62 13.31 -0.67
N PRO A 70 9.34 14.22 0.03
CA PRO A 70 8.70 15.06 1.04
C PRO A 70 7.53 15.79 0.34
N GLY A 71 6.37 16.09 0.89
CA GLY A 71 5.25 16.63 0.08
C GLY A 71 4.53 15.66 -0.88
N VAL A 72 4.78 14.34 -0.83
CA VAL A 72 4.01 13.35 -1.63
C VAL A 72 2.49 13.52 -1.54
N ARG A 73 1.96 13.97 -0.40
CA ARG A 73 0.51 14.24 -0.21
C ARG A 73 -0.07 15.34 -1.09
N ALA A 74 0.77 16.26 -1.58
CA ALA A 74 0.36 17.37 -2.44
C ALA A 74 0.62 17.09 -3.93
N VAL A 75 1.07 15.88 -4.28
CA VAL A 75 1.32 15.50 -5.67
C VAL A 75 -0.01 15.42 -6.41
N THR A 76 -0.11 16.12 -7.54
CA THR A 76 -1.21 15.92 -8.50
C THR A 76 -0.90 14.73 -9.41
N PRO A 77 -1.74 13.68 -9.45
CA PRO A 77 -1.56 12.56 -10.38
C PRO A 77 -1.43 12.99 -11.84
N GLY A 78 -0.66 12.24 -12.63
CA GLY A 78 -0.51 12.43 -14.08
C GLY A 78 0.51 13.50 -14.50
N LYS A 79 0.79 14.51 -13.67
CA LYS A 79 1.77 15.58 -14.04
C LYS A 79 3.21 15.09 -14.11
N ASN A 80 3.60 14.24 -13.17
CA ASN A 80 4.92 13.61 -13.15
C ASN A 80 4.73 12.11 -12.88
N PRO A 81 5.17 11.21 -13.78
CA PRO A 81 4.91 9.79 -13.65
C PRO A 81 5.61 9.18 -12.42
N LEU A 82 6.81 9.65 -12.08
CA LEU A 82 7.55 9.15 -10.91
C LEU A 82 6.89 9.62 -9.60
N ALA A 83 6.46 10.87 -9.53
CA ALA A 83 5.73 11.38 -8.37
C ALA A 83 4.35 10.69 -8.22
N THR A 84 3.65 10.42 -9.32
CA THR A 84 2.39 9.67 -9.33
C THR A 84 2.60 8.23 -8.82
N ARG A 85 3.70 7.59 -9.24
CA ARG A 85 4.08 6.27 -8.73
C ARG A 85 4.40 6.31 -7.22
N ALA A 86 5.14 7.32 -6.77
CA ALA A 86 5.42 7.54 -5.35
C ALA A 86 4.13 7.73 -4.52
N LEU A 87 3.20 8.54 -5.03
CA LEU A 87 1.88 8.77 -4.43
C LEU A 87 1.08 7.47 -4.31
N ARG A 88 1.02 6.65 -5.37
CA ARG A 88 0.36 5.34 -5.35
C ARG A 88 0.93 4.43 -4.26
N VAL A 89 2.26 4.30 -4.21
CA VAL A 89 2.95 3.44 -3.23
C VAL A 89 2.69 3.92 -1.80
N PHE A 90 2.72 5.23 -1.58
CA PHE A 90 2.43 5.81 -0.27
C PHE A 90 0.97 5.60 0.15
N ALA A 91 0.01 5.82 -0.76
CA ALA A 91 -1.41 5.55 -0.50
C ALA A 91 -1.66 4.08 -0.14
N LEU A 92 -1.06 3.13 -0.88
CA LEU A 92 -1.17 1.71 -0.54
C LEU A 92 -0.50 1.35 0.79
N ALA A 93 0.64 1.97 1.13
CA ALA A 93 1.27 1.75 2.44
C ALA A 93 0.36 2.23 3.58
N VAL A 94 -0.35 3.34 3.39
CA VAL A 94 -1.39 3.83 4.31
C VAL A 94 -2.55 2.83 4.43
N VAL A 95 -3.08 2.35 3.31
CA VAL A 95 -4.17 1.35 3.28
C VAL A 95 -3.80 0.07 4.00
N ARG A 96 -2.60 -0.46 3.73
CA ARG A 96 -2.13 -1.75 4.27
C ARG A 96 -1.66 -1.68 5.71
N SER A 97 -1.47 -0.47 6.25
CA SER A 97 -1.23 -0.23 7.67
C SER A 97 -2.50 0.19 8.41
N ASP A 98 -3.69 0.06 7.80
CA ASP A 98 -4.96 0.49 8.40
C ASP A 98 -4.95 1.96 8.87
N GLY A 99 -4.25 2.81 8.12
CA GLY A 99 -4.09 4.23 8.44
C GLY A 99 -3.05 4.54 9.51
N GLU A 100 -2.31 3.55 10.03
CA GLU A 100 -1.29 3.69 11.07
C GLU A 100 0.05 4.22 10.55
N ILE A 101 0.02 5.35 9.84
CA ILE A 101 1.23 6.04 9.38
C ILE A 101 1.51 7.25 10.26
N ASP A 102 2.66 7.20 10.93
CA ASP A 102 3.21 8.31 11.70
C ASP A 102 4.28 9.05 10.87
N GLU A 103 3.86 10.11 10.18
CA GLU A 103 4.77 10.97 9.42
C GLU A 103 5.61 11.90 10.30
N SER A 104 5.23 12.10 11.57
CA SER A 104 5.97 12.99 12.47
C SER A 104 7.40 12.49 12.69
N LYS A 105 7.58 11.17 12.76
CA LYS A 105 8.90 10.52 12.86
C LYS A 105 9.76 10.65 11.60
N ALA A 106 9.14 10.85 10.44
CA ALA A 106 9.85 10.97 9.18
C ALA A 106 10.21 12.43 8.84
N ARG A 107 9.48 13.42 9.37
CA ARG A 107 9.62 14.83 8.97
C ARG A 107 9.68 15.85 10.11
N GLY A 108 9.63 15.44 11.37
CA GLY A 108 9.44 16.38 12.49
C GLY A 108 8.15 17.20 12.37
N ALA A 109 7.18 16.71 11.61
CA ALA A 109 5.94 17.42 11.29
C ALA A 109 4.99 17.47 12.49
N LYS A 110 4.35 18.62 12.72
CA LYS A 110 3.45 18.87 13.86
C LYS A 110 2.04 18.31 13.69
N ALA A 111 1.60 18.03 12.46
CA ALA A 111 0.24 17.57 12.19
C ALA A 111 0.19 16.04 12.10
N THR A 112 -0.39 15.40 13.11
CA THR A 112 -0.72 13.98 13.10
C THR A 112 -2.10 13.79 12.46
N TRP A 113 -2.16 13.05 11.36
CA TRP A 113 -3.43 12.65 10.76
C TRP A 113 -4.04 11.51 11.56
N THR A 114 -5.36 11.49 11.72
CA THR A 114 -6.05 10.34 12.31
C THR A 114 -6.01 9.15 11.34
N LYS A 115 -6.17 7.92 11.84
CA LYS A 115 -6.23 6.71 11.00
C LYS A 115 -7.31 6.84 9.91
N ALA A 116 -8.49 7.34 10.30
CA ALA A 116 -9.59 7.60 9.37
C ALA A 116 -9.21 8.62 8.30
N ALA A 117 -8.66 9.79 8.67
CA ALA A 117 -8.24 10.81 7.71
C ALA A 117 -7.16 10.30 6.75
N ASN A 118 -6.26 9.44 7.23
CA ASN A 118 -5.26 8.76 6.41
C ASN A 118 -5.90 7.86 5.35
N LEU A 119 -6.87 7.02 5.75
CA LEU A 119 -7.56 6.13 4.83
C LEU A 119 -8.41 6.89 3.80
N GLU A 120 -9.14 7.93 4.23
CA GLU A 120 -9.89 8.82 3.33
C GLU A 120 -8.99 9.46 2.28
N TRP A 121 -7.84 10.01 2.72
CA TRP A 121 -6.85 10.59 1.82
C TRP A 121 -6.29 9.56 0.84
N ALA A 122 -6.02 8.33 1.29
CA ALA A 122 -5.51 7.28 0.42
C ALA A 122 -6.53 6.86 -0.64
N VAL A 123 -7.80 6.72 -0.26
CA VAL A 123 -8.91 6.45 -1.19
C VAL A 123 -9.02 7.57 -2.21
N GLN A 124 -9.04 8.83 -1.78
CA GLN A 124 -9.13 9.98 -2.69
C GLN A 124 -7.95 10.02 -3.66
N SER A 125 -6.72 9.81 -3.17
CA SER A 125 -5.52 9.80 -4.01
C SER A 125 -5.58 8.70 -5.07
N LEU A 126 -6.07 7.51 -4.73
CA LEU A 126 -6.22 6.40 -5.67
C LEU A 126 -7.36 6.63 -6.68
N ARG A 127 -8.45 7.30 -6.29
CA ARG A 127 -9.49 7.74 -7.24
C ARG A 127 -8.93 8.72 -8.27
N GLU A 128 -8.13 9.69 -7.84
CA GLU A 128 -7.51 10.64 -8.75
C GLU A 128 -6.52 9.96 -9.70
N ILE A 129 -5.76 8.96 -9.22
CA ILE A 129 -4.89 8.15 -10.09
C ILE A 129 -5.71 7.35 -11.11
N ASP A 130 -6.80 6.68 -10.68
CA ASP A 130 -7.71 5.95 -11.58
C ASP A 130 -8.31 6.86 -12.65
N ALA A 131 -8.71 8.08 -12.28
CA ALA A 131 -9.24 9.07 -13.22
C ALA A 131 -8.21 9.46 -14.31
N THR A 132 -6.92 9.46 -14.00
CA THR A 132 -5.85 9.70 -15.00
C THR A 132 -5.51 8.48 -15.84
N ARG A 133 -5.92 7.28 -15.43
CA ARG A 133 -5.62 6.00 -16.08
C ARG A 133 -6.87 5.12 -16.14
N PRO A 134 -7.94 5.56 -16.83
CA PRO A 134 -9.18 4.82 -16.86
C PRO A 134 -8.97 3.44 -17.49
N ASN A 135 -9.61 2.43 -16.91
CA ASN A 135 -9.53 1.03 -17.33
C ASN A 135 -8.18 0.35 -17.10
N ASP A 136 -7.32 0.88 -16.23
CA ASP A 136 -6.13 0.19 -15.75
C ASP A 136 -6.49 -0.79 -14.62
N PRO A 137 -6.48 -2.12 -14.84
CA PRO A 137 -6.92 -3.07 -13.82
C PRO A 137 -6.08 -3.06 -12.55
N ALA A 138 -4.79 -2.71 -12.65
CA ALA A 138 -3.91 -2.67 -11.49
C ALA A 138 -4.31 -1.50 -10.57
N VAL A 139 -4.55 -0.32 -11.16
CA VAL A 139 -5.00 0.88 -10.41
C VAL A 139 -6.39 0.64 -9.82
N GLN A 140 -7.30 0.04 -10.57
CA GLN A 140 -8.65 -0.29 -10.09
C GLN A 140 -8.63 -1.31 -8.96
N ALA A 141 -7.73 -2.29 -8.99
CA ALA A 141 -7.55 -3.25 -7.89
C ALA A 141 -7.04 -2.56 -6.62
N ASP A 142 -6.09 -1.63 -6.73
CA ASP A 142 -5.61 -0.85 -5.59
C ASP A 142 -6.70 0.06 -5.01
N LEU A 143 -7.48 0.72 -5.87
CA LEU A 143 -8.63 1.52 -5.44
C LEU A 143 -9.66 0.66 -4.72
N GLY A 144 -10.00 -0.51 -5.27
CA GLY A 144 -10.89 -1.47 -4.61
C GLY A 144 -10.38 -1.93 -3.25
N GLU A 145 -9.07 -2.21 -3.14
CA GLU A 145 -8.40 -2.53 -1.87
C GLU A 145 -8.60 -1.39 -0.86
N ALA A 146 -8.35 -0.14 -1.26
CA ALA A 146 -8.50 1.03 -0.40
C ALA A 146 -9.96 1.27 0.03
N LEU A 147 -10.91 1.23 -0.91
CA LEU A 147 -12.34 1.40 -0.64
C LEU A 147 -12.88 0.36 0.33
N SER A 148 -12.29 -0.85 0.37
CA SER A 148 -12.71 -1.91 1.30
C SER A 148 -12.47 -1.56 2.78
N LYS A 149 -11.55 -0.63 3.05
CA LYS A 149 -11.16 -0.22 4.42
C LYS A 149 -12.15 0.73 5.08
N LEU A 150 -13.00 1.41 4.31
CA LEU A 150 -13.95 2.39 4.83
C LEU A 150 -15.39 1.85 4.71
N PRO A 151 -16.16 1.75 5.80
CA PRO A 151 -17.50 1.14 5.78
C PRO A 151 -18.45 1.71 4.71
N HIS A 152 -18.42 3.02 4.49
CA HIS A 152 -19.31 3.71 3.57
C HIS A 152 -18.95 3.50 2.09
N THR A 153 -17.77 2.96 1.76
CA THR A 153 -17.35 2.65 0.38
C THR A 153 -17.26 1.15 0.07
N GLN A 154 -17.54 0.28 1.04
CA GLN A 154 -17.42 -1.18 0.86
C GLN A 154 -18.31 -1.75 -0.25
N GLY A 155 -19.48 -1.12 -0.50
CA GLY A 155 -20.36 -1.50 -1.62
C GLY A 155 -19.69 -1.30 -2.98
N GLU A 156 -19.07 -0.14 -3.17
CA GLU A 156 -18.30 0.18 -4.39
C GLU A 156 -17.07 -0.71 -4.52
N ALA A 157 -16.33 -0.91 -3.41
CA ALA A 157 -15.18 -1.81 -3.36
C ALA A 157 -15.55 -3.21 -3.87
N MET A 158 -16.67 -3.76 -3.39
CA MET A 158 -17.17 -5.07 -3.82
C MET A 158 -17.43 -5.09 -5.34
N THR A 159 -18.12 -4.08 -5.88
CA THR A 159 -18.43 -4.01 -7.30
C THR A 159 -17.18 -3.96 -8.17
N VAL A 160 -16.21 -3.10 -7.83
CA VAL A 160 -14.95 -2.96 -8.57
C VAL A 160 -14.16 -4.26 -8.52
N LEU A 161 -13.94 -4.80 -7.31
CA LEU A 161 -13.12 -6.00 -7.13
C LEU A 161 -13.76 -7.24 -7.75
N ALA A 162 -15.08 -7.44 -7.60
CA ALA A 162 -15.77 -8.58 -8.21
C ALA A 162 -15.65 -8.56 -9.75
N LYS A 163 -15.88 -7.40 -10.38
CA LYS A 163 -15.76 -7.24 -11.84
C LYS A 163 -14.35 -7.55 -12.35
N LEU A 164 -13.31 -7.18 -11.60
CA LEU A 164 -11.92 -7.50 -11.94
C LEU A 164 -11.64 -8.99 -11.78
N ALA A 165 -12.11 -9.60 -10.69
CA ALA A 165 -11.94 -11.04 -10.43
C ALA A 165 -12.65 -11.91 -11.47
N ASP A 166 -13.87 -11.56 -11.86
CA ASP A 166 -14.66 -12.31 -12.86
C ASP A 166 -13.99 -12.33 -14.24
N LYS A 167 -13.18 -11.30 -14.54
CA LYS A 167 -12.42 -11.18 -15.80
C LYS A 167 -10.97 -11.66 -15.68
N ASP A 168 -10.56 -12.17 -14.51
CA ASP A 168 -9.18 -12.55 -14.21
C ASP A 168 -8.17 -11.41 -14.42
N LEU A 169 -8.59 -10.16 -14.14
CA LEU A 169 -7.76 -8.96 -14.31
C LEU A 169 -7.16 -8.45 -13.00
N MET A 170 -7.43 -9.13 -11.87
CA MET A 170 -6.93 -8.72 -10.56
C MET A 170 -5.52 -9.28 -10.32
N GLY A 171 -4.51 -8.42 -10.48
CA GLY A 171 -3.08 -8.77 -10.32
C GLY A 171 -2.54 -8.71 -8.89
N SER A 172 -3.35 -8.33 -7.89
CA SER A 172 -2.89 -8.08 -6.52
C SER A 172 -3.43 -9.11 -5.52
N PRO A 173 -2.58 -9.84 -4.79
CA PRO A 173 -3.03 -10.72 -3.71
C PRO A 173 -3.80 -9.98 -2.60
N HIS A 174 -3.40 -8.74 -2.29
CA HIS A 174 -4.07 -7.92 -1.27
C HIS A 174 -5.50 -7.53 -1.70
N ALA A 175 -5.71 -7.28 -2.99
CA ALA A 175 -7.05 -7.01 -3.53
C ALA A 175 -7.96 -8.24 -3.44
N TYR A 176 -7.43 -9.45 -3.64
CA TYR A 176 -8.18 -10.70 -3.41
C TYR A 176 -8.56 -10.90 -1.94
N VAL A 177 -7.69 -10.51 -1.00
CA VAL A 177 -8.02 -10.55 0.44
C VAL A 177 -9.13 -9.56 0.76
N ALA A 178 -9.05 -8.34 0.24
CA ALA A 178 -10.11 -7.35 0.39
C ALA A 178 -11.45 -7.87 -0.14
N LEU A 179 -11.47 -8.48 -1.32
CA LEU A 179 -12.67 -9.11 -1.88
C LEU A 179 -13.18 -10.25 -0.99
N ALA A 180 -12.29 -11.11 -0.48
CA ALA A 180 -12.66 -12.19 0.42
C ALA A 180 -13.30 -11.68 1.71
N THR A 181 -12.73 -10.63 2.32
CA THR A 181 -13.27 -9.98 3.52
C THR A 181 -14.68 -9.44 3.26
N LEU A 182 -14.86 -8.72 2.15
CA LEU A 182 -16.17 -8.16 1.78
C LEU A 182 -17.21 -9.25 1.52
N ARG A 183 -16.82 -10.37 0.87
CA ARG A 183 -17.71 -11.50 0.60
C ARG A 183 -18.10 -12.22 1.89
N SER A 184 -17.13 -12.44 2.77
CA SER A 184 -17.37 -13.05 4.08
C SER A 184 -18.31 -12.18 4.93
N ALA A 185 -18.16 -10.86 4.92
CA ALA A 185 -19.05 -9.95 5.63
C ALA A 185 -20.50 -9.97 5.09
N LYS A 186 -20.69 -10.35 3.82
CA LYS A 186 -22.01 -10.56 3.20
C LYS A 186 -22.55 -12.00 3.34
N GLY A 187 -21.82 -12.89 4.02
CA GLY A 187 -22.21 -14.30 4.16
C GLY A 187 -21.89 -15.19 2.95
N ASP A 188 -21.18 -14.67 1.94
CA ASP A 188 -20.70 -15.46 0.80
C ASP A 188 -19.39 -16.19 1.14
N ALA A 189 -19.52 -17.26 1.95
CA ALA A 189 -18.37 -18.04 2.41
C ALA A 189 -17.62 -18.74 1.25
N THR A 190 -18.37 -19.27 0.27
CA THR A 190 -17.78 -19.93 -0.90
C THR A 190 -16.97 -18.95 -1.75
N GLY A 191 -17.54 -17.79 -2.07
CA GLY A 191 -16.85 -16.76 -2.84
C GLY A 191 -15.67 -16.15 -2.09
N ALA A 192 -15.75 -16.04 -0.76
CA ALA A 192 -14.62 -15.63 0.07
C ALA A 192 -13.47 -16.65 0.02
N GLN A 193 -13.77 -17.94 0.17
CA GLN A 193 -12.75 -19.00 0.08
C GLN A 193 -12.11 -19.06 -1.31
N ALA A 194 -12.88 -18.89 -2.37
CA ALA A 194 -12.36 -18.83 -3.74
C ALA A 194 -11.36 -17.68 -3.92
N ALA A 195 -11.69 -16.48 -3.40
CA ALA A 195 -10.78 -15.33 -3.45
C ALA A 195 -9.50 -15.55 -2.64
N LEU A 196 -9.59 -16.15 -1.44
CA LEU A 196 -8.40 -16.51 -0.64
C LEU A 196 -7.51 -17.53 -1.35
N LYS A 197 -8.12 -18.52 -2.02
CA LYS A 197 -7.38 -19.48 -2.84
C LYS A 197 -6.57 -18.78 -3.92
N ARG A 198 -7.20 -17.86 -4.68
CA ARG A 198 -6.50 -17.04 -5.68
C ARG A 198 -5.37 -16.20 -5.09
N CYS A 199 -5.60 -15.55 -3.94
CA CYS A 199 -4.52 -14.86 -3.23
C CYS A 199 -3.32 -15.79 -2.97
N SER A 200 -3.57 -17.00 -2.46
CA SER A 200 -2.52 -17.95 -2.09
C SER A 200 -1.74 -18.50 -3.29
N GLU A 201 -2.39 -18.60 -4.45
CA GLU A 201 -1.77 -19.01 -5.71
C GLU A 201 -0.80 -17.92 -6.23
N MET A 202 -1.10 -16.65 -5.96
CA MET A 202 -0.31 -15.51 -6.44
C MET A 202 0.76 -15.02 -5.46
N SER A 203 0.50 -15.12 -4.15
CA SER A 203 1.37 -14.55 -3.13
C SER A 203 2.54 -15.47 -2.77
N LYS A 204 3.75 -14.91 -2.77
CA LYS A 204 4.92 -15.56 -2.15
C LYS A 204 4.83 -15.58 -0.62
N ALA A 205 4.10 -14.64 -0.04
CA ALA A 205 3.91 -14.49 1.41
C ALA A 205 2.51 -14.94 1.81
N LYS A 206 2.38 -16.19 2.26
CA LYS A 206 1.09 -16.76 2.70
C LYS A 206 0.43 -16.00 3.85
N SER A 207 1.21 -15.24 4.63
CA SER A 207 0.71 -14.38 5.70
C SER A 207 -0.23 -13.27 5.20
N VAL A 208 -0.07 -12.83 3.95
CA VAL A 208 -0.94 -11.82 3.32
C VAL A 208 -2.35 -12.37 3.09
N CYS A 209 -2.48 -13.65 2.76
CA CYS A 209 -3.74 -14.28 2.33
C CYS A 209 -4.62 -14.78 3.48
N LYS A 210 -4.70 -14.00 4.57
CA LYS A 210 -5.52 -14.34 5.74
C LYS A 210 -6.62 -13.31 5.88
N LEU A 211 -7.82 -13.77 6.22
CA LEU A 211 -8.87 -12.85 6.65
C LEU A 211 -8.43 -12.22 7.97
N PRO A 212 -8.69 -10.91 8.17
CA PRO A 212 -8.59 -10.34 9.50
C PRO A 212 -9.55 -11.12 10.41
N SER A 213 -9.07 -11.54 11.57
CA SER A 213 -9.94 -12.12 12.60
C SER A 213 -11.08 -11.13 12.83
N ALA A 214 -12.33 -11.60 12.69
CA ALA A 214 -13.49 -10.76 12.93
C ALA A 214 -13.44 -10.27 14.37
N GLU A 215 -12.95 -9.05 14.58
CA GLU A 215 -13.17 -8.34 15.82
C GLU A 215 -14.69 -8.16 15.91
N PRO A 216 -15.33 -8.57 17.03
CA PRO A 216 -16.77 -8.50 17.14
C PRO A 216 -17.20 -7.07 16.83
N ALA A 217 -18.00 -6.92 15.77
CA ALA A 217 -18.58 -5.65 15.38
C ALA A 217 -19.23 -5.07 16.64
N THR A 218 -18.60 -4.04 17.22
CA THR A 218 -19.22 -3.28 18.29
C THR A 218 -20.43 -2.66 17.63
N THR A 219 -21.60 -3.21 17.95
CA THR A 219 -22.89 -2.70 17.54
C THR A 219 -22.98 -1.26 18.03
N VAL A 220 -22.56 -0.32 17.19
CA VAL A 220 -22.97 1.07 17.34
C VAL A 220 -24.44 1.06 16.97
N ALA A 221 -25.27 0.74 17.96
CA ALA A 221 -26.70 0.93 17.90
C ALA A 221 -26.90 2.40 17.51
N MET A 222 -27.30 2.63 16.26
CA MET A 222 -27.85 3.90 15.84
C MET A 222 -29.05 4.18 16.72
N ALA A 223 -28.84 4.98 17.77
CA ALA A 223 -29.92 5.55 18.52
C ALA A 223 -30.80 6.32 17.53
N PRO A 224 -32.12 6.08 17.51
CA PRO A 224 -33.00 6.80 16.60
C PRO A 224 -32.92 8.29 16.92
N ALA A 225 -32.48 9.08 15.94
CA ALA A 225 -32.55 10.53 16.02
C ALA A 225 -34.01 10.94 16.21
N LYS A 226 -34.37 11.32 17.44
CA LYS A 226 -35.61 12.03 17.72
C LYS A 226 -35.56 13.36 16.99
N LEU A 227 -36.13 13.39 15.78
CA LEU A 227 -36.50 14.61 15.07
C LEU A 227 -37.54 15.34 15.92
N ALA A 228 -37.09 16.26 16.76
CA ALA A 228 -37.94 17.26 17.38
C ALA A 228 -38.32 18.29 16.30
N MET A 229 -39.41 18.02 15.57
CA MET A 229 -40.09 19.02 14.76
C MET A 229 -40.63 20.11 15.69
N LYS A 230 -39.91 21.23 15.81
CA LYS A 230 -40.42 22.45 16.41
C LYS A 230 -41.32 23.14 15.39
N ALA A 231 -42.63 23.11 15.64
CA ALA A 231 -43.63 23.76 14.81
C ALA A 231 -43.39 25.30 14.75
N PRO A 232 -43.64 25.95 13.60
CA PRO A 232 -43.58 27.40 13.49
C PRO A 232 -44.74 28.05 14.27
N SER A 233 -44.40 28.96 15.19
CA SER A 233 -45.36 29.78 15.93
C SER A 233 -46.06 30.76 14.98
N LYS A 234 -47.39 30.76 15.07
CA LYS A 234 -48.34 31.62 14.36
C LYS A 234 -48.08 33.11 14.62
N ALA A 235 -48.29 33.87 13.53
CA ALA A 235 -48.93 35.18 13.41
C ALA A 235 -49.12 36.04 14.68
N ALA A 236 -48.56 37.25 14.64
CA ALA A 236 -49.14 38.40 15.32
C ALA A 236 -49.38 39.50 14.29
N ASP A 237 -50.66 39.89 14.21
CA ASP A 237 -51.23 41.04 13.55
C ASP A 237 -50.42 42.34 13.76
N LEU A 238 -50.26 43.12 12.70
CA LEU A 238 -50.12 44.57 12.83
C LEU A 238 -51.24 45.24 12.02
N LYS A 239 -52.36 45.47 12.72
CA LYS A 239 -53.43 46.39 12.33
C LYS A 239 -53.03 47.81 12.76
N THR A 240 -53.05 48.72 11.78
CA THR A 240 -53.51 50.13 11.84
C THR A 240 -53.42 50.92 13.14
N ALA A 241 -52.73 52.07 13.10
CA ALA A 241 -53.22 53.34 13.64
C ALA A 241 -52.30 54.52 13.24
N PHE A 242 -52.91 55.46 12.49
CA PHE A 242 -52.58 56.89 12.29
C PHE A 242 -51.21 57.33 11.75
#